data_AF-E2AXM0-F1
#
_entry.id   AF-E2AXM0-F1
#
_cell.length_a   1.000
_cell.length_b   1.000
_cell.length_c   1.000
_cell.angle_alpha   90.00
_cell.angle_beta   90.00
_cell.angle_gamma   90.00
#
_symmetry.space_group_name_H-M   'P 1'
#
loop_
_entity.id
_entity.type
_entity.pdbx_description
1 polymer ?
#
loop_
_entity_poly.entity_id
_entity_poly.type
_entity_poly.pdbx_seq_one_letter_code
_entity_poly.pdbx_strand_id
1 'polypeptide(L)' 'IAVVFVLCEVRSGSPYKAMWEKIVSLVPALSENLKFIMADYEKATITVMNQQFSNASIHSCWFHYLQ' A
#
# COMPACT_ATOMS: atom_id res chain seq x y z
N ILE A 1 -17.28 -1.89 -1.13
CA ILE A 1 -15.82 -2.02 -1.24
C ILE A 1 -15.38 -1.06 -2.33
N ALA A 2 -14.55 -0.06 -2.02
CA ALA A 2 -13.97 0.80 -3.04
C ALA A 2 -12.74 0.10 -3.64
N VAL A 3 -12.56 0.24 -4.95
CA VAL A 3 -11.46 -0.42 -5.68
C VAL A 3 -10.75 0.62 -6.54
N VAL A 4 -9.43 0.58 -6.52
CA VAL A 4 -8.57 1.39 -7.39
C VAL A 4 -7.73 0.44 -8.23
N PHE A 5 -7.75 0.65 -9.54
CA PHE A 5 -6.85 -0.05 -10.46
C PHE A 5 -5.78 0.93 -10.94
N VAL A 6 -4.51 0.55 -10.80
CA VAL A 6 -3.37 1.33 -11.28
C VAL A 6 -2.46 0.41 -12.06
N LEU A 7 -2.20 0.75 -13.31
CA LEU A 7 -1.23 0.06 -14.15
C LEU A 7 0.14 0.71 -13.93
N CYS A 8 1.09 -0.05 -13.39
CA CYS A 8 2.47 0.38 -13.19
C CYS A 8 3.38 -0.31 -14.20
N GLU A 9 4.22 0.45 -14.89
CA GLU A 9 5.19 -0.09 -15.85
C GLU A 9 6.35 -0.81 -15.17
N VAL A 10 6.63 -0.48 -13.89
CA VAL A 10 7.73 -1.03 -13.11
C VAL A 10 7.27 -1.33 -11.69
N ARG A 11 7.78 -2.44 -11.12
CA ARG A 11 7.62 -2.79 -9.70
C ARG A 11 8.71 -2.11 -8.88
N SER A 12 8.50 -0.86 -8.50
CA SER A 12 9.46 -0.08 -7.70
C SER A 12 8.75 0.77 -6.65
N GLY A 13 9.50 1.33 -5.70
CA GLY A 13 8.91 2.12 -4.61
C GLY A 13 8.23 3.42 -5.07
N SER A 14 8.73 4.06 -6.14
CA SER A 14 8.18 5.35 -6.61
C SER A 14 6.72 5.28 -7.06
N PRO A 15 6.27 4.34 -7.92
CA PRO A 15 4.86 4.25 -8.31
C PRO A 15 3.97 3.93 -7.10
N TYR A 16 4.38 3.03 -6.20
CA TYR A 16 3.59 2.72 -5.01
C TYR A 16 3.43 3.94 -4.09
N LYS A 17 4.49 4.72 -3.92
CA LYS A 17 4.44 5.94 -3.11
C LYS A 17 3.46 6.95 -3.71
N ALA A 18 3.55 7.20 -5.02
CA ALA A 18 2.66 8.11 -5.73
C ALA A 18 1.19 7.65 -5.67
N MET A 19 0.94 6.34 -5.76
CA MET A 19 -0.41 5.77 -5.58
C MET A 19 -0.99 6.12 -4.20
N TRP A 20 -0.23 5.86 -3.14
CA TRP A 20 -0.69 6.14 -1.78
C TRP A 20 -0.85 7.63 -1.51
N GLU A 21 0.06 8.48 -2.00
CA GLU A 21 -0.09 9.94 -1.92
C GLU A 21 -1.38 10.39 -2.61
N LYS A 22 -1.70 9.82 -3.78
CA LYS A 22 -2.96 10.13 -4.46
C LYS A 22 -4.17 9.65 -3.67
N ILE A 23 -4.15 8.44 -3.13
CA ILE A 23 -5.24 7.89 -2.30
C ILE A 23 -5.48 8.76 -1.05
N VAL A 24 -4.42 9.13 -0.33
CA VAL A 24 -4.50 9.99 0.84
C VAL A 24 -4.99 11.39 0.47
N SER A 25 -4.60 11.94 -0.69
CA SER A 25 -5.14 13.22 -1.16
C SER A 25 -6.66 13.20 -1.40
N LEU A 26 -7.20 12.03 -1.77
CA LEU A 26 -8.64 11.83 -1.98
C LEU A 26 -9.37 11.54 -0.66
N VAL A 27 -8.71 10.88 0.29
CA VAL A 27 -9.27 10.53 1.60
C VAL A 27 -8.25 10.81 2.70
N PRO A 28 -8.09 12.09 3.12
CA PRO A 28 -7.05 12.49 4.07
C PRO A 28 -7.10 11.75 5.41
N ALA A 29 -8.30 11.36 5.86
CA ALA A 29 -8.50 10.60 7.09
C ALA A 29 -7.74 9.26 7.12
N LEU A 30 -7.30 8.72 5.97
CA LEU A 30 -6.48 7.51 5.91
C LEU A 30 -5.08 7.68 6.51
N SER A 31 -4.52 8.89 6.55
CA SER A 31 -3.19 9.10 7.16
C SER A 31 -3.18 8.87 8.67
N GLU A 32 -4.35 9.01 9.32
CA GLU A 32 -4.48 8.91 10.78
C GLU A 32 -5.25 7.66 11.23
N ASN A 33 -6.26 7.24 10.46
CA ASN A 33 -7.19 6.20 10.89
C ASN A 33 -6.88 4.80 10.35
N LEU A 34 -5.85 4.66 9.51
CA LEU A 34 -5.49 3.38 8.91
C LEU A 34 -4.78 2.49 9.95
N LYS A 35 -5.47 1.43 10.39
CA LYS A 35 -4.97 0.51 11.42
C LYS A 35 -4.18 -0.67 10.86
N PHE A 36 -4.59 -1.18 9.71
CA PHE A 36 -3.97 -2.34 9.09
C PHE A 36 -3.97 -2.22 7.57
N ILE A 37 -2.93 -2.77 6.95
CA ILE A 37 -2.82 -2.92 5.50
C ILE A 37 -2.48 -4.37 5.20
N MET A 38 -3.21 -4.98 4.27
CA MET A 38 -2.93 -6.30 3.75
C MET A 38 -2.40 -6.17 2.33
N ALA A 39 -1.25 -6.76 2.04
CA ALA A 39 -0.59 -6.67 0.74
C ALA A 39 0.12 -7.97 0.37
N ASP A 40 0.51 -8.12 -0.89
CA ASP A 40 1.30 -9.26 -1.33
C ASP A 40 2.72 -9.22 -0.75
N TYR A 41 3.43 -10.35 -0.81
CA TYR A 41 4.84 -10.43 -0.43
C TYR A 41 5.76 -9.76 -1.47
N GLU A 42 5.60 -8.44 -1.64
CA GLU A 42 6.43 -7.63 -2.51
C GLU A 42 7.18 -6.57 -1.68
N LYS A 43 8.51 -6.53 -1.81
CA LYS A 43 9.39 -5.77 -0.91
C LYS A 43 9.22 -4.27 -1.05
N ALA A 44 9.07 -3.77 -2.27
CA ALA A 44 8.97 -2.34 -2.53
C ALA A 44 7.66 -1.76 -1.99
N THR A 45 6.53 -2.43 -2.19
CA THR A 45 5.24 -2.01 -1.61
C THR A 45 5.29 -2.03 -0.09
N ILE A 46 5.79 -3.10 0.54
CA ILE A 46 5.91 -3.20 2.01
C ILE A 46 6.79 -2.06 2.56
N THR A 47 7.91 -1.76 1.89
CA THR A 47 8.81 -0.67 2.30
C THR A 47 8.10 0.68 2.26
N VAL A 48 7.39 0.97 1.18
CA VAL A 48 6.64 2.23 0.99
C VAL A 48 5.52 2.36 2.02
N MET A 49 4.74 1.29 2.26
CA MET A 49 3.66 1.31 3.24
C MET A 49 4.18 1.57 4.66
N ASN A 50 5.32 0.96 5.04
CA ASN A 50 5.95 1.22 6.35
C ASN A 50 6.41 2.68 6.48
N GLN A 51 6.89 3.29 5.40
CA GLN A 51 7.33 4.68 5.40
C GLN A 51 6.16 5.68 5.48
N GLN A 52 5.05 5.39 4.81
CA GLN A 52 3.90 6.30 4.75
C GLN A 52 2.92 6.13 5.92
N PHE A 53 2.82 4.92 6.48
CA PHE A 53 1.83 4.58 7.51
C PHE A 53 2.51 3.90 8.70
N SER A 54 3.36 4.64 9.42
CA SER A 54 4.12 4.12 10.56
C SER A 54 3.25 3.55 11.69
N ASN A 55 1.99 3.96 11.76
CA ASN A 55 1.04 3.54 12.80
C ASN A 55 0.17 2.35 12.36
N ALA A 56 0.22 1.96 11.08
CA ALA A 56 -0.56 0.84 10.55
C ALA A 56 0.23 -0.47 10.67
N SER A 57 -0.46 -1.54 11.09
CA SER A 57 0.11 -2.89 11.01
C SER A 57 0.07 -3.40 9.58
N ILE A 58 1.21 -3.79 9.02
CA ILE A 58 1.30 -4.32 7.66
C ILE A 58 1.39 -5.83 7.71
N HIS A 59 0.43 -6.49 7.07
CA HIS A 59 0.34 -7.95 7.00
C HIS A 59 0.52 -8.40 5.55
N SER A 60 1.50 -9.26 5.32
CA SER A 60 1.67 -9.88 4.03
C SER A 60 0.65 -11.03 3.85
N CYS A 61 0.10 -11.15 2.65
CA CYS A 61 -0.85 -12.20 2.30
C CYS A 61 -0.12 -13.48 1.92
N TRP A 62 -0.21 -14.50 2.79
CA TRP A 62 0.34 -15.82 2.51
C TRP A 62 -0.26 -16.49 1.27
N PHE A 63 -1.55 -16.24 1.00
CA PHE A 63 -2.26 -16.87 -0.12
C PHE A 63 -1.65 -16.49 -1.49
N HIS A 64 -1.20 -15.24 -1.67
CA HIS A 64 -0.55 -14.81 -2.91
C HIS A 64 0.95 -15.16 -2.98
N TYR A 65 1.58 -15.61 -1.89
CA TYR A 65 2.97 -16.07 -1.90
C TYR A 65 3.14 -17.48 -2.48
N LEU A 66 2.11 -18.33 -2.35
CA LEU A 66 2.13 -19.72 -2.80
C LEU A 66 1.54 -19.93 -4.21
N GLN A 67 1.22 -18.85 -4.93
CA GLN A 67 0.77 -18.87 -6.33
C GLN A 67 1.95 -18.76 -7.29
#